data_AF-A0A8H4QLU6-F1
#
_entry.id   AF-A0A8H4QLU6-F1
#
_cell.length_a   1.000
_cell.length_b   1.000
_cell.length_c   1.000
_cell.angle_alpha   90.00
_cell.angle_beta   90.00
_cell.angle_gamma   90.00
#
_symmetry.space_group_name_H-M   'P 1'
#
loop_
_entity.id
_entity.type
_entity.pdbx_description
1 polymer ?
#
loop_
_entity_poly.entity_id
_entity_poly.type
_entity_poly.pdbx_seq_one_letter_code
_entity_poly.pdbx_strand_id
1 'polypeptide(L)'
;MYPSTSATGSSTENHDETSSSSSSSSGSTPNESISSSTPATSPGTSPNTPPFGDGDSEITPSPLAHRVLLLLDIQVAMLSPPPIGVPASLQVKEKLAIILEHARAANPPPLIIHVRNSGDVGDADEPFAPGWQLIFPPLPGELTIDKRKNNAFAGTRLGSVIPTDAEIVVAGFQTDYSIRATCSTALERGNEVLLIRGAHATYDRIEVLHGGGITPAWRIESEIEAELEEAGVHLLDMKDLPGIFMDR
;
A
#
# COMPACT_ATOMS: atom_id res chain seq x y z
N MET A 1 -44.47 -32.54 17.30
CA MET A 1 -44.10 -33.91 17.72
C MET A 1 -42.59 -33.99 17.63
N TYR A 2 -41.92 -33.99 18.78
CA TYR A 2 -40.46 -34.04 19.02
C TYR A 2 -39.94 -35.50 18.93
N PRO A 3 -38.61 -35.78 18.85
CA PRO A 3 -37.58 -35.55 19.90
C PRO A 3 -36.37 -34.74 19.39
N SER A 4 -35.65 -33.89 20.14
CA SER A 4 -35.09 -33.89 21.50
C SER A 4 -33.90 -34.84 21.71
N THR A 5 -32.69 -34.28 21.68
CA THR A 5 -31.57 -34.71 22.53
C THR A 5 -30.76 -33.51 23.00
N SER A 6 -30.69 -33.37 24.31
CA SER A 6 -29.86 -32.46 25.10
C SER A 6 -29.05 -33.33 26.06
N ALA A 7 -27.77 -33.01 26.27
CA ALA A 7 -27.00 -33.51 27.41
C ALA A 7 -25.96 -32.46 27.85
N THR A 8 -25.89 -32.32 29.17
CA THR A 8 -25.33 -31.26 30.01
C THR A 8 -24.10 -31.75 30.81
N GLY A 9 -23.32 -30.82 31.36
CA GLY A 9 -22.41 -31.00 32.51
C GLY A 9 -21.22 -30.03 32.45
N SER A 10 -21.16 -28.88 33.12
CA SER A 10 -21.16 -28.52 34.57
C SER A 10 -19.78 -28.52 35.23
N SER A 11 -19.26 -27.29 35.42
CA SER A 11 -18.52 -26.66 36.53
C SER A 11 -17.59 -27.43 37.47
N THR A 12 -16.43 -26.82 37.80
CA THR A 12 -16.05 -26.40 39.18
C THR A 12 -14.84 -25.45 39.18
N GLU A 13 -14.94 -24.39 40.00
CA GLU A 13 -13.88 -23.46 40.45
C GLU A 13 -12.86 -24.12 41.39
N ASN A 14 -11.68 -23.47 41.55
CA ASN A 14 -11.01 -23.31 42.85
C ASN A 14 -9.92 -22.20 42.81
N HIS A 15 -10.18 -21.15 43.61
CA HIS A 15 -9.33 -20.44 44.60
C HIS A 15 -8.04 -21.19 45.07
N ASP A 16 -6.94 -20.63 45.61
CA ASP A 16 -6.50 -19.31 46.11
C ASP A 16 -4.98 -19.42 46.49
N GLU A 17 -4.40 -18.29 46.94
CA GLU A 17 -3.22 -18.10 47.82
C GLU A 17 -1.80 -17.98 47.24
N THR A 18 -1.24 -16.75 47.24
CA THR A 18 -0.27 -16.13 48.21
C THR A 18 1.15 -16.73 48.11
N SER A 19 2.26 -15.97 48.11
CA SER A 19 2.74 -15.01 49.11
C SER A 19 4.09 -14.42 48.65
N SER A 20 4.30 -13.12 48.93
CA SER A 20 5.51 -12.50 49.53
C SER A 20 6.86 -12.58 48.75
N SER A 21 7.78 -11.60 48.78
CA SER A 21 8.09 -10.53 49.73
C SER A 21 9.19 -9.64 49.11
N SER A 22 9.18 -8.33 49.44
CA SER A 22 10.31 -7.47 49.89
C SER A 22 11.62 -7.44 49.07
N SER A 23 12.35 -6.33 48.87
CA SER A 23 12.46 -5.06 49.60
C SER A 23 13.55 -4.22 48.91
N SER A 24 13.34 -2.90 48.82
CA SER A 24 14.23 -1.76 49.22
C SER A 24 15.77 -1.92 49.10
N SER A 25 16.61 -0.93 48.77
CA SER A 25 16.56 0.52 49.04
C SER A 25 17.81 1.22 48.43
N SER A 26 17.60 2.48 48.03
CA SER A 26 18.37 3.69 48.42
C SER A 26 19.85 3.91 48.05
N GLY A 27 20.07 5.12 47.49
CA GLY A 27 21.14 6.07 47.88
C GLY A 27 22.34 6.10 46.93
N SER A 28 22.98 7.21 46.59
CA SER A 28 22.82 8.64 46.86
C SER A 28 23.78 9.35 45.89
N THR A 29 23.42 10.52 45.35
CA THR A 29 24.34 11.52 44.76
C THR A 29 25.01 12.35 45.89
N PRO A 30 25.75 13.47 45.67
CA PRO A 30 26.55 14.00 44.53
C PRO A 30 27.96 14.52 44.98
N ASN A 31 28.77 15.10 44.07
CA ASN A 31 29.61 16.29 44.35
C ASN A 31 30.15 16.89 43.02
N GLU A 32 29.73 18.10 42.62
CA GLU A 32 30.42 19.41 42.81
C GLU A 32 31.83 19.44 42.19
N SER A 33 32.03 20.02 40.99
CA SER A 33 32.15 21.45 40.61
C SER A 33 33.52 22.08 40.89
N ILE A 34 34.10 22.78 39.90
CA ILE A 34 34.56 24.20 39.96
C ILE A 34 35.62 24.55 38.87
N SER A 35 35.34 25.68 38.19
CA SER A 35 36.21 26.72 37.56
C SER A 35 37.11 26.43 36.35
N SER A 36 36.86 27.09 35.20
CA SER A 36 37.31 28.44 34.76
C SER A 36 38.78 28.45 34.32
N SER A 37 39.19 28.86 33.11
CA SER A 37 39.14 30.24 32.58
C SER A 37 39.67 30.32 31.13
N THR A 38 39.11 31.24 30.33
CA THR A 38 39.59 31.77 29.02
C THR A 38 40.65 32.90 29.23
N PRO A 39 41.15 33.69 28.24
CA PRO A 39 41.08 33.68 26.75
C PRO A 39 42.45 33.93 26.05
N ALA A 40 42.52 33.95 24.70
CA ALA A 40 43.10 35.05 23.87
C ALA A 40 43.51 34.64 22.42
N THR A 41 42.84 35.27 21.45
CA THR A 41 43.34 36.07 20.29
C THR A 41 44.44 35.54 19.33
N SER A 42 44.06 35.41 18.05
CA SER A 42 44.86 35.32 16.79
C SER A 42 45.64 36.65 16.50
N PRO A 43 46.39 36.89 15.38
CA PRO A 43 46.47 36.20 14.07
C PRO A 43 47.88 36.05 13.44
N GLY A 44 47.98 35.31 12.33
CA GLY A 44 49.20 35.22 11.53
C GLY A 44 48.96 34.65 10.12
N THR A 45 48.99 35.54 9.13
CA THR A 45 48.82 35.31 7.69
C THR A 45 50.10 34.76 7.03
N SER A 46 50.00 33.76 6.14
CA SER A 46 50.75 33.66 4.86
C SER A 46 50.58 32.28 4.16
N PRO A 47 50.87 32.18 2.85
CA PRO A 47 50.05 31.45 1.87
C PRO A 47 50.65 30.12 1.41
N ASN A 48 49.81 29.23 0.84
CA ASN A 48 50.19 28.40 -0.30
C ASN A 48 48.99 27.68 -0.93
N THR A 49 49.01 27.61 -2.25
CA THR A 49 48.05 26.99 -3.19
C THR A 49 48.70 25.74 -3.81
N PRO A 50 48.04 24.87 -4.61
CA PRO A 50 46.72 24.17 -4.55
C PRO A 50 46.96 22.63 -4.43
N PRO A 51 46.03 21.67 -4.72
CA PRO A 51 45.64 21.32 -6.11
C PRO A 51 44.25 20.64 -6.31
N PHE A 52 43.86 20.44 -7.58
CA PHE A 52 42.79 19.54 -8.09
C PHE A 52 41.34 19.91 -7.68
N GLY A 53 40.37 20.09 -8.58
CA GLY A 53 40.14 19.43 -9.85
C GLY A 53 38.91 18.56 -9.66
N ASP A 54 37.71 19.14 -9.78
CA ASP A 54 36.46 18.44 -10.04
C ASP A 54 35.60 19.36 -10.88
N GLY A 55 35.68 19.15 -12.20
CA GLY A 55 34.60 19.54 -13.08
C GLY A 55 33.47 18.58 -12.79
N ASP A 56 32.57 18.97 -11.90
CA ASP A 56 31.27 18.32 -11.75
C ASP A 56 30.56 18.50 -13.09
N SER A 57 30.73 17.50 -13.96
CA SER A 57 29.77 17.22 -15.00
C SER A 57 28.48 16.96 -14.26
N GLU A 58 27.65 17.99 -14.18
CA GLU A 58 26.28 17.91 -13.72
C GLU A 58 25.58 16.96 -14.70
N ILE A 59 25.59 15.67 -14.35
CA ILE A 59 24.79 14.66 -15.01
C ILE A 59 23.36 15.03 -14.62
N THR A 60 22.72 15.88 -15.42
CA THR A 60 21.27 16.01 -15.40
C THR A 60 20.72 14.78 -16.12
N PRO A 61 20.15 13.78 -15.42
CA PRO A 61 19.42 12.74 -16.12
C PRO A 61 18.23 13.40 -16.82
N SER A 62 18.11 13.14 -18.13
CA SER A 62 16.92 13.48 -18.92
C SER A 62 15.68 12.85 -18.25
N PRO A 63 14.57 13.58 -18.08
CA PRO A 63 13.42 13.10 -17.30
C PRO A 63 12.68 12.02 -18.09
N LEU A 64 13.09 10.76 -17.92
CA LEU A 64 12.19 9.63 -18.12
C LEU A 64 10.99 9.88 -17.21
N ALA A 65 9.80 10.02 -17.79
CA ALA A 65 8.57 10.15 -17.02
C ALA A 65 8.57 9.11 -15.90
N HIS A 66 8.41 9.56 -14.65
CA HIS A 66 8.48 8.69 -13.49
C HIS A 66 7.27 7.74 -13.48
N ARG A 67 7.39 6.60 -14.15
CA ARG A 67 6.31 5.63 -14.21
C ARG A 67 6.23 4.84 -12.91
N VAL A 68 5.01 4.73 -12.40
CA VAL A 68 4.70 3.98 -11.18
C VAL A 68 3.71 2.89 -11.51
N LEU A 69 3.99 1.64 -11.13
CA LEU A 69 2.99 0.59 -11.04
C LEU A 69 2.45 0.55 -9.61
N LEU A 70 1.19 0.95 -9.44
CA LEU A 70 0.49 0.97 -8.17
C LEU A 70 -0.47 -0.22 -8.06
N LEU A 71 -0.07 -1.20 -7.25
CA LEU A 71 -0.82 -2.43 -6.98
C LEU A 71 -1.62 -2.25 -5.70
N LEU A 72 -2.94 -2.11 -5.81
CA LEU A 72 -3.83 -1.84 -4.68
C LEU A 72 -4.46 -3.13 -4.14
N ASP A 73 -4.28 -3.40 -2.86
CA ASP A 73 -5.01 -4.41 -2.08
C ASP A 73 -4.97 -5.83 -2.68
N ILE A 74 -3.86 -6.21 -3.31
CA ILE A 74 -3.66 -7.53 -3.91
C ILE A 74 -3.29 -8.56 -2.83
N GLN A 75 -4.26 -8.81 -1.97
CA GLN A 75 -4.13 -9.64 -0.78
C GLN A 75 -4.77 -11.01 -0.98
N VAL A 76 -4.35 -11.97 -0.17
CA VAL A 76 -4.85 -13.36 -0.20
C VAL A 76 -6.37 -13.42 -0.07
N ALA A 77 -6.97 -12.58 0.79
CA ALA A 77 -8.42 -12.53 1.00
C ALA A 77 -9.17 -12.22 -0.31
N MET A 78 -8.79 -11.14 -1.00
CA MET A 78 -9.45 -10.67 -2.23
C MET A 78 -9.40 -11.71 -3.37
N LEU A 79 -8.33 -12.50 -3.42
CA LEU A 79 -8.06 -13.47 -4.48
C LEU A 79 -8.32 -14.93 -4.08
N SER A 80 -8.94 -15.15 -2.92
CA SER A 80 -9.39 -16.48 -2.50
C SER A 80 -10.59 -16.96 -3.35
N PRO A 81 -10.91 -18.26 -3.34
CA PRO A 81 -12.13 -18.75 -4.00
C PRO A 81 -13.38 -18.04 -3.46
N PRO A 82 -14.36 -17.68 -4.32
CA PRO A 82 -15.64 -17.16 -3.86
C PRO A 82 -16.34 -18.12 -2.89
N PRO A 83 -17.10 -17.62 -1.90
CA PRO A 83 -17.48 -16.21 -1.73
C PRO A 83 -16.49 -15.36 -0.93
N ILE A 84 -15.34 -15.90 -0.52
CA ILE A 84 -14.35 -15.15 0.27
C ILE A 84 -13.71 -14.06 -0.59
N GLY A 85 -13.15 -14.45 -1.75
CA GLY A 85 -12.63 -13.51 -2.73
C GLY A 85 -13.69 -13.06 -3.72
N VAL A 86 -13.31 -12.09 -4.55
CA VAL A 86 -14.17 -11.55 -5.62
C VAL A 86 -14.58 -12.64 -6.61
N PRO A 87 -15.76 -12.54 -7.27
CA PRO A 87 -16.22 -13.55 -8.24
C PRO A 87 -15.21 -13.85 -9.36
N ALA A 88 -14.46 -12.83 -9.81
CA ALA A 88 -13.48 -12.95 -10.89
C ALA A 88 -12.05 -13.29 -10.41
N SER A 89 -11.86 -13.77 -9.16
CA SER A 89 -10.55 -13.85 -8.51
C SER A 89 -9.49 -14.60 -9.32
N LEU A 90 -9.83 -15.75 -9.91
CA LEU A 90 -8.87 -16.52 -10.73
C LEU A 90 -8.37 -15.74 -11.95
N GLN A 91 -9.29 -15.15 -12.71
CA GLN A 91 -8.98 -14.44 -13.95
C GLN A 91 -8.16 -13.19 -13.69
N VAL A 92 -8.50 -12.46 -12.63
CA VAL A 92 -7.82 -11.21 -12.26
C VAL A 92 -6.43 -11.52 -11.68
N LYS A 93 -6.28 -12.59 -10.89
CA LYS A 93 -4.97 -13.04 -10.39
C LYS A 93 -3.98 -13.32 -11.52
N GLU A 94 -4.42 -14.01 -12.58
CA GLU A 94 -3.57 -14.32 -13.74
C GLU A 94 -3.10 -13.04 -14.44
N LYS A 95 -4.01 -12.09 -14.68
CA LYS A 95 -3.67 -10.81 -15.31
C LYS A 95 -2.73 -9.96 -14.45
N LEU A 96 -2.97 -9.90 -13.15
CA LEU A 96 -2.10 -9.17 -12.21
C LEU A 96 -0.68 -9.74 -12.18
N ALA A 97 -0.52 -11.07 -12.24
CA ALA A 97 0.78 -11.70 -12.32
C ALA A 97 1.52 -11.31 -13.60
N ILE A 98 0.83 -11.30 -14.74
CA ILE A 98 1.40 -10.90 -16.05
C ILE A 98 1.83 -9.42 -16.02
N ILE A 99 1.00 -8.53 -15.48
CA ILE A 99 1.32 -7.09 -15.35
C ILE A 99 2.58 -6.89 -14.52
N LEU A 100 2.66 -7.55 -13.36
CA LEU A 100 3.80 -7.45 -12.47
C LEU A 100 5.08 -8.03 -13.10
N GLU A 101 4.96 -9.14 -13.84
CA GLU A 101 6.08 -9.70 -14.61
C GLU A 101 6.59 -8.74 -15.67
N HIS A 102 5.70 -8.11 -16.45
CA HIS A 102 6.09 -7.13 -17.47
C HIS A 102 6.74 -5.89 -16.85
N ALA A 103 6.20 -5.37 -15.75
CA ALA A 103 6.79 -4.24 -15.05
C ALA A 103 8.19 -4.56 -14.51
N ARG A 104 8.40 -5.77 -13.96
CA ARG A 104 9.71 -6.22 -13.46
C ARG A 104 10.73 -6.44 -14.58
N ALA A 105 10.28 -6.81 -15.78
CA ALA A 105 11.12 -7.03 -16.95
C ALA A 105 11.39 -5.76 -17.76
N ALA A 106 10.72 -4.65 -17.44
CA ALA A 106 10.87 -3.38 -18.15
C ALA A 106 12.25 -2.75 -17.93
N ASN A 107 12.70 -1.99 -18.92
CA ASN A 107 13.95 -1.26 -18.88
C ASN A 107 13.74 0.16 -19.46
N PRO A 108 13.90 1.23 -18.66
CA PRO A 108 14.12 1.19 -17.21
C PRO A 108 12.86 0.70 -16.48
N PRO A 109 13.01 0.06 -15.31
CA PRO A 109 11.87 -0.44 -14.55
C PRO A 109 11.05 0.73 -13.97
N PRO A 110 9.71 0.63 -13.95
CA PRO A 110 8.88 1.56 -13.20
C PRO A 110 9.10 1.38 -11.69
N LEU A 111 8.73 2.39 -10.90
CA LEU A 111 8.61 2.24 -9.46
C LEU A 111 7.41 1.35 -9.14
N ILE A 112 7.63 0.17 -8.57
CA ILE A 112 6.55 -0.76 -8.19
C ILE A 112 6.20 -0.54 -6.71
N ILE A 113 4.93 -0.24 -6.45
CA ILE A 113 4.40 0.00 -5.10
C ILE A 113 3.23 -0.94 -4.85
N HIS A 114 3.38 -1.80 -3.85
CA HIS A 114 2.33 -2.64 -3.30
C HIS A 114 1.66 -1.92 -2.14
N VAL A 115 0.38 -1.63 -2.30
CA VAL A 115 -0.44 -1.09 -1.22
C VAL A 115 -1.28 -2.22 -0.64
N ARG A 116 -1.28 -2.32 0.69
CA ARG A 116 -2.00 -3.35 1.42
C ARG A 116 -3.04 -2.71 2.34
N ASN A 117 -4.29 -3.13 2.22
CA ASN A 117 -5.34 -2.68 3.12
C ASN A 117 -5.20 -3.36 4.49
N SER A 118 -5.33 -2.58 5.55
CA SER A 118 -5.35 -3.04 6.93
C SER A 118 -6.77 -2.89 7.46
N GLY A 119 -7.53 -3.98 7.39
CA GLY A 119 -8.89 -4.07 7.90
C GLY A 119 -8.97 -3.94 9.42
N ASP A 120 -10.20 -3.84 9.92
CA ASP A 120 -10.47 -3.85 11.34
C ASP A 120 -10.42 -5.28 11.90
N VAL A 121 -10.51 -5.39 13.23
CA VAL A 121 -10.48 -6.69 13.91
C VAL A 121 -11.65 -7.56 13.44
N GLY A 122 -11.36 -8.76 12.97
CA GLY A 122 -12.33 -9.72 12.44
C GLY A 122 -12.54 -9.64 10.93
N ASP A 123 -11.98 -8.64 10.24
CA ASP A 123 -12.02 -8.58 8.78
C ASP A 123 -11.10 -9.64 8.15
N ALA A 124 -11.42 -10.07 6.93
CA ALA A 124 -10.62 -11.06 6.20
C ALA A 124 -9.18 -10.58 5.93
N ASP A 125 -8.98 -9.26 5.91
CA ASP A 125 -7.71 -8.55 5.78
C ASP A 125 -7.31 -7.83 7.08
N GLU A 126 -7.68 -8.36 8.25
CA GLU A 126 -7.11 -7.91 9.53
C GLU A 126 -5.57 -8.06 9.51
N PRO A 127 -4.81 -7.05 9.98
CA PRO A 127 -3.35 -7.11 10.04
C PRO A 127 -2.81 -8.41 10.66
N PHE A 128 -1.80 -8.97 10.00
CA PHE A 128 -1.15 -10.23 10.34
C PHE A 128 -2.00 -11.50 10.16
N ALA A 129 -3.27 -11.40 9.79
CA ALA A 129 -4.06 -12.56 9.39
C ALA A 129 -3.54 -13.17 8.08
N PRO A 130 -3.81 -14.47 7.81
CA PRO A 130 -3.42 -15.10 6.55
C PRO A 130 -3.99 -14.38 5.31
N GLY A 131 -5.24 -13.91 5.39
CA GLY A 131 -5.90 -13.19 4.29
C GLY A 131 -5.31 -11.82 4.01
N TRP A 132 -4.61 -11.21 4.98
CA TRP A 132 -4.00 -9.90 4.85
C TRP A 132 -2.71 -9.90 4.03
N GLN A 133 -2.01 -11.04 3.92
CA GLN A 133 -0.73 -11.09 3.22
C GLN A 133 -0.90 -10.75 1.73
N LEU A 134 0.11 -10.09 1.16
CA LEU A 134 0.18 -9.90 -0.30
C LEU A 134 0.34 -11.25 -0.98
N ILE A 135 -0.40 -11.45 -2.08
CA ILE A 135 -0.29 -12.71 -2.83
C ILE A 135 1.02 -12.78 -3.64
N PHE A 136 1.52 -11.62 -4.07
CA PHE A 136 2.77 -11.47 -4.80
C PHE A 136 3.77 -10.82 -3.86
N PRO A 137 4.78 -11.58 -3.38
CA PRO A 137 5.81 -11.01 -2.53
C PRO A 137 6.56 -9.89 -3.27
N PRO A 138 6.82 -8.75 -2.60
CA PRO A 138 7.63 -7.69 -3.16
C PRO A 138 9.07 -8.17 -3.35
N LEU A 139 9.71 -7.75 -4.46
CA LEU A 139 11.13 -7.95 -4.70
C LEU A 139 11.97 -6.82 -4.07
N PRO A 140 13.29 -7.00 -3.90
CA PRO A 140 14.18 -5.91 -3.51
C PRO A 140 14.02 -4.70 -4.45
N GLY A 141 13.80 -3.51 -3.86
CA GLY A 141 13.55 -2.27 -4.60
C GLY A 141 12.05 -1.94 -4.78
N GLU A 142 11.15 -2.88 -4.57
CA GLU A 142 9.71 -2.63 -4.57
C GLU A 142 9.25 -2.13 -3.19
N LEU A 143 8.29 -1.20 -3.17
CA LEU A 143 7.80 -0.61 -1.92
C LEU A 143 6.53 -1.30 -1.47
N THR A 144 6.38 -1.48 -0.15
CA THR A 144 5.11 -1.86 0.48
C THR A 144 4.62 -0.73 1.38
N ILE A 145 3.34 -0.38 1.25
CA ILE A 145 2.67 0.64 2.05
C ILE A 145 1.35 0.08 2.57
N ASP A 146 1.20 0.10 3.90
CA ASP A 146 -0.07 -0.27 4.54
C ASP A 146 -1.00 0.95 4.61
N LYS A 147 -2.29 0.76 4.32
CA LYS A 147 -3.33 1.79 4.41
C LYS A 147 -4.51 1.31 5.24
N ARG A 148 -5.28 2.26 5.78
CA ARG A 148 -6.54 2.02 6.53
C ARG A 148 -7.78 2.66 5.89
N LYS A 149 -7.61 3.41 4.81
CA LYS A 149 -8.68 4.13 4.12
C LYS A 149 -8.73 3.64 2.67
N ASN A 150 -9.86 3.82 1.99
CA ASN A 150 -9.99 3.45 0.58
C ASN A 150 -8.99 4.23 -0.29
N ASN A 151 -8.91 5.55 -0.08
CA ASN A 151 -7.90 6.37 -0.73
C ASN A 151 -6.50 6.04 -0.20
N ALA A 152 -5.64 5.47 -1.05
CA ALA A 152 -4.30 5.06 -0.67
C ALA A 152 -3.36 6.23 -0.33
N PHE A 153 -3.66 7.46 -0.76
CA PHE A 153 -2.91 8.65 -0.36
C PHE A 153 -3.28 9.17 1.04
N ALA A 154 -4.48 8.85 1.53
CA ALA A 154 -4.99 9.40 2.76
C ALA A 154 -4.37 8.71 3.99
N GLY A 155 -3.52 9.45 4.72
CA GLY A 155 -2.89 8.94 5.94
C GLY A 155 -1.73 7.97 5.68
N THR A 156 -1.14 8.00 4.49
CA THR A 156 0.05 7.21 4.14
C THR A 156 1.16 8.13 3.60
N ARG A 157 2.35 7.56 3.40
CA ARG A 157 3.47 8.24 2.73
C ARG A 157 3.41 8.15 1.19
N LEU A 158 2.32 7.64 0.62
CA LEU A 158 2.25 7.43 -0.84
C LEU A 158 2.40 8.75 -1.60
N GLY A 159 1.89 9.86 -1.05
CA GLY A 159 2.01 11.18 -1.68
C GLY A 159 3.42 11.75 -1.72
N SER A 160 4.29 11.42 -0.76
CA SER A 160 5.70 11.82 -0.81
C SER A 160 6.55 10.90 -1.69
N VAL A 161 6.06 9.69 -1.97
CA VAL A 161 6.77 8.69 -2.78
C VAL A 161 6.46 8.85 -4.27
N ILE A 162 5.21 9.17 -4.61
CA ILE A 162 4.76 9.37 -6.00
C ILE A 162 4.79 10.87 -6.31
N PRO A 163 5.70 11.33 -7.19
CA PRO A 163 5.72 12.70 -7.72
C PRO A 163 4.40 13.07 -8.40
N THR A 164 4.04 14.36 -8.43
CA THR A 164 2.78 14.82 -9.05
C THR A 164 2.78 14.73 -10.58
N ASP A 165 3.96 14.70 -11.19
CA ASP A 165 4.18 14.53 -12.64
C ASP A 165 4.39 13.05 -13.04
N ALA A 166 4.26 12.13 -12.09
CA ALA A 166 4.35 10.70 -12.36
C ALA A 166 3.10 10.18 -13.10
N GLU A 167 3.35 9.27 -14.04
CA GLU A 167 2.32 8.46 -14.69
C GLU A 167 2.07 7.21 -13.84
N ILE A 168 0.84 7.02 -13.37
CA ILE A 168 0.47 5.94 -12.46
C ILE A 168 -0.37 4.90 -13.19
N VAL A 169 0.21 3.71 -13.37
CA VAL A 169 -0.50 2.52 -13.83
C VAL A 169 -1.11 1.82 -12.61
N VAL A 170 -2.43 1.70 -12.57
CA VAL A 170 -3.19 1.19 -11.42
C VAL A 170 -3.80 -0.17 -11.74
N ALA A 171 -3.70 -1.10 -10.78
CA ALA A 171 -4.38 -2.39 -10.81
C ALA A 171 -4.67 -2.87 -9.37
N GLY A 172 -5.67 -3.75 -9.20
CA GLY A 172 -5.99 -4.38 -7.91
C GLY A 172 -7.43 -4.20 -7.44
N PHE A 173 -7.64 -4.02 -6.14
CA PHE A 173 -8.96 -4.12 -5.51
C PHE A 173 -9.23 -2.97 -4.54
N GLN A 174 -10.48 -2.65 -4.21
CA GLN A 174 -11.70 -3.01 -4.95
C GLN A 174 -12.07 -1.87 -5.91
N THR A 175 -12.74 -2.22 -7.02
CA THR A 175 -13.02 -1.28 -8.12
C THR A 175 -13.79 -0.04 -7.66
N ASP A 176 -14.91 -0.23 -6.98
CA ASP A 176 -15.78 0.84 -6.47
C ASP A 176 -15.31 1.47 -5.14
N TYR A 177 -14.23 0.96 -4.54
CA TYR A 177 -13.64 1.47 -3.30
C TYR A 177 -12.23 2.03 -3.54
N SER A 178 -11.19 1.24 -3.24
CA SER A 178 -9.80 1.72 -3.25
C SER A 178 -9.32 2.18 -4.62
N ILE A 179 -9.71 1.48 -5.70
CA ILE A 179 -9.36 1.89 -7.07
C ILE A 179 -9.96 3.27 -7.36
N ARG A 180 -11.30 3.39 -7.30
CA ARG A 180 -12.02 4.64 -7.52
C ARG A 180 -11.43 5.79 -6.71
N ALA A 181 -11.36 5.65 -5.38
CA ALA A 181 -10.93 6.72 -4.49
C ALA A 181 -9.47 7.15 -4.72
N THR A 182 -8.59 6.19 -5.01
CA THR A 182 -7.17 6.48 -5.24
C THR A 182 -6.95 7.11 -6.62
N CYS A 183 -7.62 6.61 -7.67
CA CYS A 183 -7.56 7.19 -9.01
C CYS A 183 -8.08 8.63 -9.02
N SER A 184 -9.23 8.91 -8.41
CA SER A 184 -9.76 10.28 -8.32
C SER A 184 -8.77 11.23 -7.62
N THR A 185 -8.17 10.79 -6.51
CA THR A 185 -7.20 11.61 -5.78
C THR A 185 -5.90 11.80 -6.58
N ALA A 186 -5.44 10.79 -7.32
CA ALA A 186 -4.28 10.92 -8.19
C ALA A 186 -4.51 11.99 -9.27
N LEU A 187 -5.68 11.98 -9.91
CA LEU A 187 -6.06 13.01 -10.89
C LEU A 187 -6.10 14.41 -10.25
N GLU A 188 -6.70 14.56 -9.06
CA GLU A 188 -6.72 15.82 -8.32
C GLU A 188 -5.31 16.35 -7.99
N ARG A 189 -4.34 15.45 -7.84
CA ARG A 189 -2.93 15.78 -7.60
C ARG A 189 -2.16 16.15 -8.87
N GLY A 190 -2.76 16.01 -10.05
CA GLY A 190 -2.15 16.28 -11.35
C GLY A 190 -1.44 15.10 -11.98
N ASN A 191 -1.56 13.89 -11.42
CA ASN A 191 -0.98 12.70 -12.01
C ASN A 191 -1.74 12.27 -13.27
N GLU A 192 -1.01 11.75 -14.25
CA GLU A 192 -1.61 10.94 -15.31
C GLU A 192 -1.92 9.55 -14.74
N VAL A 193 -3.13 9.04 -14.96
CA VAL A 193 -3.59 7.78 -14.38
C VAL A 193 -4.05 6.85 -15.48
N LEU A 194 -3.50 5.64 -15.49
CA LEU A 194 -3.91 4.56 -16.38
C LEU A 194 -4.47 3.41 -15.57
N LEU A 195 -5.65 2.93 -15.92
CA LEU A 195 -6.27 1.77 -15.27
C LEU A 195 -6.38 0.64 -16.29
N ILE A 196 -5.86 -0.54 -15.92
CA ILE A 196 -5.83 -1.70 -16.82
C ILE A 196 -7.12 -2.52 -16.63
N ARG A 197 -7.98 -2.54 -17.66
CA ARG A 197 -9.24 -3.28 -17.66
C ARG A 197 -9.04 -4.76 -17.37
N GLY A 198 -9.88 -5.25 -16.47
CA GLY A 198 -9.84 -6.64 -16.00
C GLY A 198 -8.62 -6.99 -15.14
N ALA A 199 -7.78 -6.02 -14.78
CA ALA A 199 -6.79 -6.13 -13.72
C ALA A 199 -7.26 -5.47 -12.41
N HIS A 200 -8.55 -5.19 -12.31
CA HIS A 200 -9.25 -4.83 -11.10
C HIS A 200 -10.57 -5.58 -11.02
N ALA A 201 -11.13 -5.71 -9.82
CA ALA A 201 -12.45 -6.32 -9.64
C ALA A 201 -13.16 -5.80 -8.39
N THR A 202 -14.41 -6.19 -8.22
CA THR A 202 -15.16 -5.99 -6.97
C THR A 202 -16.08 -7.17 -6.66
N TYR A 203 -16.86 -7.06 -5.60
CA TYR A 203 -17.90 -8.01 -5.22
C TYR A 203 -19.26 -7.64 -5.80
N ASP A 204 -20.15 -8.62 -5.87
CA ASP A 204 -21.57 -8.34 -6.13
C ASP A 204 -22.12 -7.44 -5.01
N ARG A 205 -22.82 -6.36 -5.38
CA ARG A 205 -23.40 -5.41 -4.42
C ARG A 205 -24.86 -5.73 -4.18
N ILE A 206 -25.21 -5.91 -2.90
CA ILE A 206 -26.60 -6.05 -2.48
C ILE A 206 -27.23 -4.67 -2.44
N GLU A 207 -28.20 -4.44 -3.32
CA GLU A 207 -28.96 -3.19 -3.33
C GLU A 207 -30.03 -3.25 -2.23
N VAL A 208 -30.02 -2.27 -1.33
CA VAL A 208 -30.98 -2.16 -0.21
C VAL A 208 -32.15 -1.22 -0.51
N LEU A 209 -32.07 -0.46 -1.60
CA LEU A 209 -33.11 0.51 -2.02
C LEU A 209 -33.91 -0.03 -3.22
N HIS A 210 -35.09 0.56 -3.46
CA HIS A 210 -35.95 0.33 -4.64
C HIS A 210 -36.31 -1.15 -4.96
N GLY A 211 -36.63 -1.93 -3.93
CA GLY A 211 -37.14 -3.30 -4.09
C GLY A 211 -36.10 -4.41 -3.91
N GLY A 212 -34.87 -4.04 -3.56
CA GLY A 212 -33.79 -4.99 -3.36
C GLY A 212 -33.20 -5.51 -4.67
N GLY A 213 -32.09 -6.22 -4.59
CA GLY A 213 -31.47 -6.86 -5.75
C GLY A 213 -29.99 -7.09 -5.57
N ILE A 214 -29.38 -7.68 -6.60
CA ILE A 214 -27.93 -7.85 -6.67
C ILE A 214 -27.47 -7.15 -7.94
N THR A 215 -26.64 -6.13 -7.79
CA THR A 215 -25.85 -5.58 -8.88
C THR A 215 -24.61 -6.46 -9.03
N PRO A 216 -24.46 -7.18 -10.14
CA PRO A 216 -23.34 -8.08 -10.32
C PRO A 216 -22.04 -7.29 -10.48
N ALA A 217 -20.93 -7.86 -9.98
CA ALA A 217 -19.62 -7.21 -9.93
C ALA A 217 -19.19 -6.59 -11.27
N TRP A 218 -19.34 -7.32 -12.38
CA TRP A 218 -18.97 -6.83 -13.72
C TRP A 218 -19.70 -5.54 -14.13
N ARG A 219 -20.94 -5.34 -13.66
CA ARG A 219 -21.72 -4.13 -13.95
C ARG A 219 -21.17 -2.96 -13.16
N ILE A 220 -20.84 -3.18 -11.89
CA ILE A 220 -20.20 -2.18 -11.04
C ILE A 220 -18.85 -1.80 -11.62
N GLU A 221 -18.05 -2.78 -12.04
CA GLU A 221 -16.76 -2.54 -12.70
C GLU A 221 -16.92 -1.65 -13.93
N SER A 222 -17.89 -1.96 -14.80
CA SER A 222 -18.16 -1.17 -16.01
C SER A 222 -18.63 0.26 -15.70
N GLU A 223 -19.47 0.45 -14.69
CA GLU A 223 -19.96 1.77 -14.25
C GLU A 223 -18.82 2.64 -13.74
N ILE A 224 -17.93 2.06 -12.93
CA ILE A 224 -16.79 2.78 -12.34
C ILE A 224 -15.70 3.05 -13.37
N GLU A 225 -15.45 2.13 -14.30
CA GLU A 225 -14.60 2.38 -15.45
C GLU A 225 -15.07 3.61 -16.23
N ALA A 226 -16.36 3.68 -16.59
CA ALA A 226 -16.92 4.81 -17.31
C ALA A 226 -16.80 6.13 -16.53
N GLU A 227 -17.07 6.10 -15.21
CA GLU A 227 -16.90 7.27 -14.34
C GLU A 227 -15.45 7.77 -14.32
N LEU A 228 -14.49 6.84 -14.15
CA LEU A 228 -13.08 7.19 -14.09
C LEU A 228 -12.56 7.69 -15.45
N GLU A 229 -13.02 7.10 -16.54
CA GLU A 229 -12.71 7.56 -17.91
C GLU A 229 -13.23 8.98 -18.15
N GLU A 230 -14.47 9.28 -17.76
CA GLU A 230 -15.04 10.63 -17.83
C GLU A 230 -14.26 11.64 -16.97
N ALA A 231 -13.75 11.19 -15.82
CA ALA A 231 -12.91 12.02 -14.94
C ALA A 231 -11.49 12.27 -15.49
N GLY A 232 -11.04 11.50 -16.49
CA GLY A 232 -9.74 11.65 -17.14
C GLY A 232 -8.74 10.51 -16.90
N VAL A 233 -9.16 9.37 -16.33
CA VAL A 233 -8.34 8.15 -16.30
C VAL A 233 -8.28 7.53 -17.69
N HIS A 234 -7.09 7.14 -18.13
CA HIS A 234 -6.91 6.40 -19.38
C HIS A 234 -7.15 4.90 -19.15
N LEU A 235 -8.20 4.35 -19.78
CA LEU A 235 -8.48 2.92 -19.71
C LEU A 235 -7.69 2.14 -20.76
N LEU A 236 -6.93 1.14 -20.33
CA LEU A 236 -6.11 0.29 -21.18
C LEU A 236 -6.56 -1.17 -21.14
N ASP A 237 -6.38 -1.90 -22.24
CA ASP A 237 -6.61 -3.34 -22.26
C ASP A 237 -5.30 -4.12 -22.01
N MET A 238 -5.42 -5.37 -21.58
CA MET A 238 -4.27 -6.27 -21.41
C MET A 238 -3.39 -6.42 -22.67
N LYS A 239 -3.96 -6.20 -23.87
CA LYS A 239 -3.22 -6.24 -25.14
C LYS A 239 -2.25 -5.06 -25.30
N ASP A 240 -2.50 -3.96 -24.60
CA ASP A 240 -1.70 -2.74 -24.66
C ASP A 240 -0.52 -2.81 -23.68
N LEU A 241 -0.54 -3.77 -22.74
CA LEU A 241 0.44 -3.95 -21.67
C LEU A 241 1.91 -3.91 -22.12
N PRO A 242 2.32 -4.54 -23.24
CA PRO A 242 3.70 -4.44 -23.71
C PRO A 242 4.12 -2.99 -23.96
N GLY A 243 3.22 -2.14 -24.48
CA GLY A 243 3.51 -0.73 -24.72
C GLY A 243 3.49 0.15 -23.47
N ILE A 244 2.91 -0.33 -22.36
CA ILE A 244 2.79 0.44 -21.11
C ILE A 244 4.12 0.63 -20.43
N PHE A 245 5.03 -0.34 -20.50
CA PHE A 245 6.32 -0.28 -19.77
C PHE A 245 7.54 -0.18 -20.69
N MET A 246 7.35 0.01 -21.99
CA MET A 246 8.45 0.24 -22.92
C MET A 246 8.86 1.71 -22.95
N ASP A 247 10.16 1.93 -23.18
CA ASP A 247 10.81 3.24 -23.37
C ASP A 247 10.00 4.13 -24.34
N ARG A 248 9.68 5.35 -23.91
CA ARG A 248 9.30 6.48 -24.77
C ARG A 248 10.32 7.59 -24.62
#